data_AF-A0A523XHD4-F1
#
_entry.id   AF-A0A523XHD4-F1
#
_cell.length_a   1.000
_cell.length_b   1.000
_cell.length_c   1.000
_cell.angle_alpha   90.00
_cell.angle_beta   90.00
_cell.angle_gamma   90.00
#
_symmetry.space_group_name_H-M   'P 1'
#
loop_
_entity.id
_entity.type
_entity.pdbx_description
1 polymer ?
#
loop_
_entity_poly.entity_id
_entity_poly.type
_entity_poly.pdbx_seq_one_letter_code
_entity_poly.pdbx_strand_id
1 'polypeptide(L)'
;MKHETEFVIRLGLSDRYRHKHIRGRGKIVYFRIQYETMIEEKWYPVARYDTAHGFAHRDLMNIKGEAVKTPLFIQDYNDALTFAENDLK
;
A
#
# COMPACT_ATOMS: atom_id res chain seq x y z
N MET A 1 22.31 -0.74 7.46
CA MET A 1 21.69 -1.80 6.63
C MET A 1 20.26 -1.41 6.34
N LYS A 2 19.79 -1.62 5.10
CA LYS A 2 18.37 -1.52 4.75
C LYS A 2 17.78 -2.93 4.79
N HIS A 3 16.59 -3.06 5.34
CA HIS A 3 15.84 -4.31 5.41
C HIS A 3 14.57 -4.16 4.61
N GLU A 4 14.31 -5.14 3.76
CA GLU A 4 13.10 -5.22 2.96
C GLU A 4 12.19 -6.29 3.55
N THR A 5 10.90 -5.97 3.63
CA THR A 5 9.85 -6.91 4.02
C THR A 5 8.79 -6.90 2.93
N GLU A 6 8.45 -8.07 2.40
CA GLU A 6 7.41 -8.24 1.39
C GLU A 6 6.59 -9.50 1.70
N PHE A 7 5.26 -9.37 1.66
CA PHE A 7 4.34 -10.50 1.86
C PHE A 7 2.96 -10.21 1.28
N VAL A 8 2.15 -11.26 1.17
CA VAL A 8 0.75 -11.19 0.74
C VAL A 8 -0.12 -11.89 1.78
N ILE A 9 -1.24 -11.25 2.15
CA ILE A 9 -2.27 -11.81 3.03
C ILE A 9 -3.54 -11.98 2.21
N ARG A 10 -4.19 -13.14 2.31
CA ARG A 10 -5.55 -13.34 1.77
C ARG A 10 -6.55 -12.76 2.76
N LEU A 11 -7.34 -11.80 2.30
CA LEU A 11 -8.45 -11.22 3.07
C LEU A 11 -9.77 -11.99 2.81
N GLY A 12 -9.85 -12.66 1.65
CA GLY A 12 -10.97 -13.50 1.25
C GLY A 12 -10.65 -14.38 0.04
N LEU A 13 -11.70 -14.99 -0.53
CA LEU A 13 -11.61 -15.83 -1.73
C LEU A 13 -11.20 -15.03 -2.97
N SER A 14 -11.59 -13.75 -3.03
CA SER A 14 -11.29 -12.86 -4.15
C SER A 14 -10.48 -11.63 -3.71
N ASP A 15 -10.00 -11.59 -2.47
CA ASP A 15 -9.45 -10.37 -1.87
C ASP A 15 -8.10 -10.63 -1.23
N ARG A 16 -7.14 -9.73 -1.47
CA ARG A 16 -5.81 -9.82 -0.87
C ARG A 16 -5.22 -8.46 -0.55
N TYR A 17 -4.34 -8.48 0.44
CA TYR A 17 -3.49 -7.40 0.86
C TYR A 17 -2.05 -7.72 0.46
N ARG A 18 -1.41 -6.86 -0.32
CA ARG A 18 0.01 -6.98 -0.67
C ARG A 18 0.81 -5.91 0.06
N HIS A 19 1.89 -6.31 0.69
CA HIS A 19 2.73 -5.45 1.52
C HIS A 19 4.15 -5.44 1.01
N LYS A 20 4.74 -4.25 0.92
CA LYS A 20 6.18 -4.07 0.78
C LYS A 20 6.63 -2.84 1.55
N HIS A 21 7.66 -2.96 2.36
CA HIS A 21 8.33 -1.80 2.95
C HIS A 21 9.85 -1.99 3.02
N ILE A 22 10.56 -0.86 3.08
CA ILE A 22 11.99 -0.82 3.32
C ILE A 22 12.24 0.00 4.59
N ARG A 23 12.99 -0.59 5.52
CA ARG A 23 13.39 0.02 6.78
C ARG A 23 14.90 0.25 6.80
N GLY A 24 15.34 1.43 7.23
CA GLY A 24 16.75 1.75 7.46
C GLY A 24 16.93 2.44 8.81
N ARG A 25 17.89 1.96 9.62
CA ARG A 25 18.21 2.55 10.95
C ARG A 25 16.96 2.80 11.82
N GLY A 26 16.02 1.85 11.82
CA GLY A 26 14.80 1.94 12.62
C GLY A 26 13.63 2.67 11.96
N LYS A 27 13.83 3.38 10.84
CA LYS A 27 12.80 4.18 10.15
C LYS A 27 12.38 3.57 8.82
N ILE A 28 11.10 3.69 8.49
CA ILE A 28 10.57 3.38 7.16
C ILE A 28 11.08 4.45 6.20
N VAL A 29 11.70 4.03 5.10
CA VAL A 29 12.19 4.93 4.05
C VAL A 29 11.41 4.77 2.75
N TYR A 30 10.63 3.70 2.65
CA TYR A 30 9.73 3.42 1.54
C TYR A 30 8.67 2.42 1.98
N PHE A 31 7.44 2.60 1.51
CA PHE A 31 6.47 1.52 1.50
C PHE A 31 5.57 1.58 0.27
N ARG A 32 5.00 0.43 -0.06
CA ARG A 32 3.89 0.25 -0.99
C ARG A 32 3.02 -0.88 -0.44
N ILE A 33 1.81 -0.56 -0.03
CA ILE A 33 0.82 -1.56 0.39
C ILE A 33 -0.44 -1.38 -0.44
N GLN A 34 -1.15 -2.47 -0.70
CA GLN A 34 -2.25 -2.46 -1.65
C GLN A 34 -3.31 -3.49 -1.32
N TYR A 35 -4.57 -3.07 -1.38
CA TYR A 35 -5.72 -3.95 -1.47
C TYR A 35 -6.01 -4.25 -2.94
N GLU A 36 -6.17 -5.54 -3.25
CA GLU A 36 -6.50 -6.04 -4.58
C GLU A 36 -7.69 -7.00 -4.51
N THR A 37 -8.56 -6.90 -5.50
CA THR A 37 -9.70 -7.81 -5.67
C THR A 37 -9.58 -8.55 -7.00
N MET A 38 -10.06 -9.79 -7.06
CA MET A 38 -10.00 -10.64 -8.24
C MET A 38 -11.28 -10.52 -9.06
N ILE A 39 -11.13 -10.12 -10.31
CA ILE A 39 -12.22 -10.00 -11.29
C ILE A 39 -11.78 -10.74 -12.54
N GLU A 40 -12.58 -11.68 -13.04
CA GLU A 40 -12.26 -12.49 -14.23
C GLU A 40 -10.84 -13.09 -14.17
N GLU A 41 -10.52 -13.72 -13.03
CA GLU A 41 -9.23 -14.38 -12.76
C GLU A 41 -8.00 -13.45 -12.74
N LYS A 42 -8.22 -12.13 -12.73
CA LYS A 42 -7.16 -11.12 -12.68
C LYS A 42 -7.27 -10.31 -11.40
N TRP A 43 -6.11 -10.01 -10.80
CA TRP A 43 -6.03 -9.15 -9.62
C TRP A 43 -6.00 -7.69 -10.04
N TYR A 44 -7.00 -6.95 -9.60
CA TYR A 44 -7.11 -5.51 -9.83
C TYR A 44 -6.76 -4.75 -8.55
N PRO A 45 -5.92 -3.72 -8.64
CA PRO A 45 -5.70 -2.80 -7.53
C PRO A 45 -6.97 -1.98 -7.27
N VAL A 46 -7.35 -1.84 -6.00
CA VAL A 46 -8.51 -1.01 -5.61
C VAL A 46 -8.06 0.18 -4.78
N ALA A 47 -7.22 -0.07 -3.77
CA ALA A 47 -6.62 0.98 -2.94
C ALA A 47 -5.13 0.69 -2.75
N ARG A 48 -4.28 1.68 -3.02
CA ARG A 48 -2.83 1.60 -2.78
C ARG A 48 -2.39 2.76 -1.93
N TYR A 49 -1.51 2.49 -0.98
CA TYR A 49 -0.75 3.50 -0.27
C TYR A 49 0.72 3.33 -0.60
N ASP A 50 1.39 4.39 -1.03
CA ASP A 50 2.83 4.36 -1.26
C ASP A 50 3.50 5.72 -1.06
N THR A 51 4.84 5.70 -1.10
CA THR A 51 5.70 6.88 -0.91
C THR A 51 6.53 7.21 -2.16
N ALA A 52 6.11 6.76 -3.35
CA ALA A 52 6.93 6.86 -4.57
C ALA A 52 7.22 8.30 -5.01
N HIS A 53 6.39 9.27 -4.58
CA HIS A 53 6.52 10.68 -4.94
C HIS A 53 7.10 11.56 -3.82
N GLY A 54 7.80 10.96 -2.85
CA GLY A 54 8.43 11.70 -1.75
C GLY A 54 7.48 12.16 -0.64
N PHE A 55 6.21 11.77 -0.72
CA PHE A 55 5.22 11.86 0.36
C PHE A 55 4.30 10.65 0.32
N ALA A 56 3.76 10.29 1.49
CA ALA A 56 2.77 9.23 1.59
C ALA A 56 1.44 9.69 0.98
N HIS A 57 0.79 8.83 0.20
CA HIS A 57 -0.49 9.12 -0.43
C HIS A 57 -1.30 7.85 -0.64
N ARG A 58 -2.60 8.04 -0.88
CA ARG A 58 -3.54 7.00 -1.28
C ARG A 58 -3.90 7.16 -2.75
N ASP A 59 -3.86 6.07 -3.49
CA ASP A 59 -4.47 5.94 -4.82
C ASP A 59 -5.70 5.04 -4.70
N LEU A 60 -6.87 5.56 -5.08
CA LEU A 60 -8.07 4.76 -5.31
C LEU A 60 -8.20 4.50 -6.81
N MET A 61 -8.21 3.24 -7.19
CA MET A 61 -8.14 2.79 -8.59
C MET A 61 -9.44 2.10 -9.01
N ASN A 62 -9.85 2.31 -10.25
CA ASN A 62 -10.93 1.54 -10.87
C ASN A 62 -10.38 0.45 -11.82
N ILE A 63 -11.28 -0.39 -12.34
CA ILE A 63 -10.93 -1.49 -13.25
C ILE A 63 -10.32 -1.04 -14.59
N LYS A 64 -10.50 0.24 -14.95
CA LYS A 64 -9.91 0.85 -16.16
C LYS A 64 -8.50 1.39 -15.92
N GLY A 65 -8.01 1.33 -14.68
CA GLY A 65 -6.69 1.84 -14.29
C GLY A 65 -6.65 3.33 -13.98
N GLU A 66 -7.80 4.01 -13.96
CA GLU A 66 -7.87 5.41 -13.53
C GLU A 66 -7.68 5.48 -12.02
N ALA A 67 -6.92 6.47 -11.54
CA ALA A 67 -6.59 6.61 -10.12
C ALA A 67 -6.88 8.02 -9.61
N VAL A 68 -7.55 8.11 -8.46
CA VAL A 68 -7.68 9.35 -7.68
C VAL A 68 -6.61 9.33 -6.58
N LYS A 69 -5.68 10.29 -6.64
CA LYS A 69 -4.59 10.44 -5.68
C LYS A 69 -4.99 11.41 -4.57
N THR A 70 -4.82 11.00 -3.32
CA THR A 70 -5.04 11.82 -2.12
C THR A 70 -3.78 11.81 -1.25
N PRO A 71 -3.10 12.96 -1.05
CA PRO A 71 -1.97 13.04 -0.13
C PRO A 71 -2.37 12.65 1.30
N LEU A 72 -1.46 11.99 2.02
CA LEU A 72 -1.55 11.84 3.47
C LEU A 72 -0.77 12.96 4.12
N PHE A 73 -1.42 13.72 5.01
CA PHE A 73 -0.78 14.78 5.79
C PHE A 73 -0.03 14.20 7.01
N ILE A 74 0.71 13.10 6.81
CA ILE A 74 1.52 12.41 7.83
C ILE A 74 2.97 12.43 7.35
N GLN A 75 3.86 13.08 8.11
CA GLN A 75 5.25 13.27 7.70
C GLN A 75 6.13 12.06 8.02
N ASP A 76 5.91 11.36 9.14
CA ASP A 76 6.68 10.16 9.49
C ASP A 76 6.10 8.94 8.76
N TYR A 77 6.94 8.26 7.96
CA TYR A 77 6.54 7.07 7.21
C TYR A 77 6.25 5.86 8.08
N ASN A 78 6.73 5.81 9.32
CA ASN A 78 6.33 4.79 10.27
C ASN A 78 4.83 4.93 10.60
N ASP A 79 4.40 6.16 10.88
CA ASP A 79 3.01 6.47 11.21
C ASP A 79 2.13 6.34 9.96
N ALA A 80 2.62 6.79 8.80
CA ALA A 80 1.90 6.66 7.54
C ALA A 80 1.71 5.19 7.12
N LEU A 81 2.73 4.34 7.31
CA LEU A 81 2.59 2.89 7.09
C LEU A 81 1.56 2.30 8.06
N THR A 82 1.64 2.62 9.35
CA THR A 82 0.69 2.13 10.36
C THR A 82 -0.74 2.53 10.03
N PHE A 83 -0.96 3.80 9.64
CA PHE A 83 -2.25 4.29 9.18
C PHE A 83 -2.76 3.49 7.98
N ALA A 84 -1.91 3.32 6.96
CA ALA A 84 -2.28 2.62 5.75
C ALA A 84 -2.58 1.13 6.02
N GLU A 85 -1.87 0.48 6.93
CA GLU A 85 -2.16 -0.90 7.34
C GLU A 85 -3.52 -1.01 8.02
N ASN A 86 -3.87 -0.07 8.91
CA ASN A 86 -5.17 -0.03 9.60
C ASN A 86 -6.34 0.30 8.66
N ASP A 87 -6.10 1.04 7.58
CA ASP A 87 -7.14 1.35 6.59
C ASP A 87 -7.45 0.15 5.67
N LEU A 88 -6.48 -0.77 5.48
CA LEU A 88 -6.61 -1.90 4.56
C LEU A 88 -6.82 -3.27 5.23
N LYS A 89 -6.62 -3.41 6.55
CA LYS A 89 -6.76 -4.66 7.32
C LYS A 89 -7.84 -4.51 8.38
#